data_AF-A0A235H4T2-F1
#
_entry.id   AF-A0A235H4T2-F1
#
_cell.length_a   1.000
_cell.length_b   1.000
_cell.length_c   1.000
_cell.angle_alpha   90.00
_cell.angle_beta   90.00
_cell.angle_gamma   90.00
#
_symmetry.space_group_name_H-M   'P 1'
#
loop_
_entity.id
_entity.type
_entity.pdbx_description
1 polymer ?
#
loop_
_entity_poly.entity_id
_entity_poly.type
_entity_poly.pdbx_seq_one_letter_code
_entity_poly.pdbx_strand_id
1 'polypeptide(L)'
;TAADVLGVLAFRRVLSHSAPRRALIEHGAAAPSRIIVDDAALARDLADWCADRAPDLEERVEPFDARLLAAPSDSRQRLFDLRDLDAEIETLLGTRVPLSGGGSLVIERTEAMTVVDVNAGERGNPLDVNLEAAAEIARQLRLRNTGGIVVVDFVNMRNRGDAERLLNALSRAVEDDPAQTQVYGLSKLGLVEMTRARRGTALADLLGAGRRAAAED
;
A
#
# COMPACT_ATOMS: atom_id res chain seq x y z
N THR A 1 16.34 -11.19 7.44
CA THR A 1 15.27 -10.78 8.38
C THR A 1 14.92 -9.34 8.05
N ALA A 2 13.77 -9.15 7.41
CA ALA A 2 13.38 -7.96 6.66
C ALA A 2 12.62 -6.97 7.56
N ALA A 3 13.29 -6.44 8.57
CA ALA A 3 12.72 -5.49 9.51
C ALA A 3 13.25 -4.07 9.24
N ASP A 4 12.32 -3.17 8.98
CA ASP A 4 12.36 -1.77 9.43
C ASP A 4 13.22 -0.75 8.69
N VAL A 5 12.85 -0.41 7.44
CA VAL A 5 13.23 0.88 6.85
C VAL A 5 11.97 1.54 6.28
N LEU A 6 11.45 2.54 6.98
CA LEU A 6 10.51 3.50 6.39
C LEU A 6 11.32 4.52 5.61
N GLY A 7 11.38 4.35 4.29
CA GLY A 7 11.92 5.34 3.37
C GLY A 7 10.90 6.47 3.20
N VAL A 8 11.23 7.66 3.70
CA VAL A 8 10.44 8.88 3.47
C VAL A 8 11.16 9.68 2.41
N LEU A 9 10.64 9.70 1.17
CA LEU A 9 11.25 10.46 0.07
C LEU A 9 10.67 11.85 -0.13
N ALA A 10 11.60 12.77 -0.42
CA ALA A 10 11.39 14.12 -0.89
C ALA A 10 10.86 14.16 -2.33
N PHE A 11 9.56 13.88 -2.51
CA PHE A 11 8.83 14.36 -3.70
C PHE A 11 8.40 15.81 -3.50
N ARG A 12 9.36 16.75 -3.56
CA ARG A 12 9.11 18.20 -3.37
C ARG A 12 8.09 18.82 -4.33
N ARG A 13 7.63 18.07 -5.35
CA ARG A 13 6.62 18.49 -6.33
C ARG A 13 5.31 17.68 -6.33
N VAL A 14 5.23 16.57 -5.59
CA VAL A 14 4.10 15.62 -5.72
C VAL A 14 3.46 15.31 -4.37
N LEU A 15 4.21 15.36 -3.26
CA LEU A 15 3.67 15.11 -1.93
C LEU A 15 3.34 16.44 -1.21
N SER A 16 2.21 16.47 -0.50
CA SER A 16 1.90 17.61 0.38
C SER A 16 2.99 17.76 1.45
N HIS A 17 3.25 18.98 1.93
CA HIS A 17 4.17 19.27 3.04
C HIS A 17 3.91 18.42 4.31
N SER A 18 2.70 17.86 4.46
CA SER A 18 2.31 17.03 5.60
C SER A 18 2.65 15.54 5.47
N ALA A 19 3.03 15.05 4.28
CA ALA A 19 3.16 13.61 4.03
C ALA A 19 4.26 12.92 4.88
N PRO A 20 5.47 13.49 5.04
CA PRO A 20 6.50 12.92 5.91
C PRO A 20 6.05 12.76 7.37
N ARG A 21 5.44 13.81 7.94
CA ARG A 21 4.94 13.78 9.32
C ARG A 21 3.77 12.81 9.49
N ARG A 22 2.91 12.70 8.48
CA ARG A 22 1.84 11.70 8.47
C ARG A 22 2.41 10.28 8.49
N ALA A 23 3.45 10.00 7.70
CA ALA A 23 4.10 8.69 7.71
C ALA A 23 4.66 8.33 9.11
N LEU A 24 5.22 9.32 9.83
CA LEU A 24 5.66 9.13 11.22
C LEU A 24 4.48 8.80 12.16
N ILE A 25 3.35 9.48 12.03
CA ILE A 25 2.15 9.21 12.83
C ILE A 25 1.58 7.83 12.52
N GLU A 26 1.50 7.47 11.24
CA GLU A 26 0.84 6.24 10.78
C GLU A 26 1.69 4.98 11.00
N HIS A 27 3.01 5.10 10.86
CA HIS A 27 3.92 3.94 10.89
C HIS A 27 4.92 3.97 12.04
N GLY A 28 5.01 5.07 12.79
CA GLY A 28 5.93 5.21 13.93
C GLY A 28 5.64 4.20 15.05
N ALA A 29 4.38 3.80 15.24
CA ALA A 29 3.98 2.81 16.24
C ALA A 29 4.59 1.42 15.99
N ALA A 30 4.99 1.11 14.76
CA ALA A 30 5.74 -0.11 14.45
C ALA A 30 7.18 -0.07 15.02
N ALA A 31 7.59 1.06 15.59
CA ALA A 31 8.90 1.30 16.18
C ALA A 31 10.04 0.91 15.23
N PRO A 32 10.10 1.50 14.02
CA PRO A 32 11.12 1.13 13.03
C PRO A 32 12.52 1.34 13.58
N SER A 33 13.45 0.45 13.24
CA SER A 33 14.85 0.58 13.64
C SER A 33 15.49 1.87 13.12
N ARG A 34 15.17 2.28 11.88
CA ARG A 34 15.70 3.47 11.21
C ARG A 34 14.67 4.12 10.30
N ILE A 35 14.70 5.45 10.21
CA ILE A 35 13.90 6.28 9.32
C ILE A 35 14.88 7.09 8.47
N ILE A 36 15.02 6.72 7.21
CA ILE A 36 16.04 7.31 6.33
C ILE A 36 15.38 8.36 5.44
N VAL A 37 15.97 9.56 5.40
CA VAL A 37 15.44 10.73 4.68
C VAL A 37 16.47 11.24 3.69
N ASP A 38 16.11 11.34 2.41
CA ASP A 38 17.02 11.71 1.31
C ASP A 38 17.40 13.19 1.24
N ASP A 39 16.76 14.03 2.07
CA ASP A 39 17.04 15.45 2.21
C ASP A 39 17.42 15.77 3.67
N ALA A 40 18.65 16.28 3.86
CA ALA A 40 19.18 16.54 5.19
C ALA A 40 18.45 17.69 5.94
N ALA A 41 17.83 18.63 5.22
CA ALA A 41 17.04 19.68 5.86
C ALA A 41 15.69 19.14 6.34
N LEU A 42 15.04 18.30 5.53
CA LEU A 42 13.83 17.57 5.93
C LEU A 42 14.11 16.61 7.08
N ALA A 43 15.24 15.89 7.08
CA ALA A 43 15.64 15.02 8.18
C ALA A 43 15.66 15.76 9.52
N ARG A 44 16.28 16.96 9.55
CA ARG A 44 16.31 17.81 10.75
C ARG A 44 14.91 18.28 11.16
N ASP A 45 14.11 18.78 10.21
CA ASP A 45 12.72 19.21 10.51
C ASP A 45 11.87 18.07 11.10
N LEU A 46 12.05 16.84 10.63
CA LEU A 46 11.35 15.68 11.14
C LEU A 46 11.86 15.25 12.51
N ALA A 47 13.17 15.29 12.75
CA ALA A 47 13.76 15.02 14.06
C ALA A 47 13.26 16.03 15.11
N ASP A 48 13.28 17.33 14.78
CA ASP A 48 12.75 18.39 15.65
C ASP A 48 11.26 18.16 15.97
N TRP A 49 10.47 17.75 14.97
CA TRP A 49 9.07 17.40 15.18
C TRP A 49 8.89 16.16 16.07
N CYS A 50 9.74 15.15 15.92
CA CYS A 50 9.75 13.95 16.75
C CYS A 50 10.11 14.27 18.22
N ALA A 51 11.08 15.15 18.47
CA ALA A 51 11.47 15.56 19.82
C ALA A 51 10.27 16.03 20.66
N ASP A 52 9.32 16.72 20.02
CA ASP A 52 8.10 17.21 20.68
C ASP A 52 6.95 16.19 20.73
N ARG A 53 6.80 15.33 19.71
CA ARG A 53 5.57 14.52 19.48
C ARG A 53 5.76 13.01 19.53
N ALA A 54 6.96 12.52 19.24
CA ALA A 54 7.33 11.11 19.23
C ALA A 54 8.84 10.97 19.56
N PRO A 55 9.26 11.26 20.81
CA PRO A 55 10.68 11.32 21.17
C PRO A 55 11.41 9.98 20.96
N ASP A 56 10.68 8.86 21.00
CA ASP A 56 11.19 7.52 20.74
C ASP A 56 11.65 7.30 19.28
N LEU A 57 11.18 8.14 18.35
CA LEU A 57 11.56 8.12 16.94
C LEU A 57 12.66 9.14 16.59
N GLU A 58 12.93 10.12 17.45
CA GLU A 58 13.86 11.23 17.17
C GLU A 58 15.24 10.72 16.75
N GLU A 59 15.86 9.88 17.58
CA GLU A 59 17.20 9.31 17.33
C GLU A 59 17.24 8.36 16.12
N ARG A 60 16.07 7.97 15.59
CA ARG A 60 15.94 7.05 14.47
C ARG A 60 15.81 7.77 13.14
N VAL A 61 15.58 9.09 13.15
CA VAL A 61 15.52 9.90 11.93
C VAL A 61 16.93 10.26 11.48
N GLU A 62 17.36 9.67 10.37
CA GLU A 62 18.71 9.81 9.85
C GLU A 62 18.69 10.35 8.40
N PRO A 63 19.57 11.30 8.05
CA PRO A 63 19.76 11.67 6.66
C PRO A 63 20.39 10.51 5.89
N PHE A 64 20.02 10.37 4.62
CA PHE A 64 20.59 9.38 3.73
C PHE A 64 22.10 9.58 3.53
N ASP A 65 22.90 8.55 3.87
CA ASP A 65 24.33 8.51 3.56
C ASP A 65 24.57 7.78 2.23
N ALA A 66 25.08 8.50 1.24
CA ALA A 66 25.41 7.96 -0.08
C ALA A 66 26.46 6.84 -0.05
N ARG A 67 27.25 6.72 1.02
CA ARG A 67 28.18 5.58 1.22
C ARG A 67 27.47 4.25 1.42
N LEU A 68 26.17 4.26 1.72
CA LEU A 68 25.33 3.06 1.77
C LEU A 68 25.01 2.50 0.37
N LEU A 69 25.26 3.25 -0.70
CA LEU A 69 25.13 2.77 -2.08
C LEU A 69 26.32 1.87 -2.44
N ALA A 70 26.02 0.64 -2.86
CA ALA A 70 27.03 -0.34 -3.26
C ALA A 70 27.76 0.03 -4.57
N ALA A 71 27.29 1.03 -5.32
CA ALA A 71 27.90 1.52 -6.55
C ALA A 71 27.66 3.04 -6.75
N PRO A 72 28.57 3.75 -7.44
CA PRO A 72 28.35 5.13 -7.84
C PRO A 72 27.34 5.18 -9.00
N SER A 73 26.05 5.27 -8.69
CA SER A 73 25.00 5.58 -9.66
C SER A 73 24.93 7.09 -9.93
N ASP A 74 24.52 7.44 -11.15
CA ASP A 74 24.53 8.81 -11.67
C ASP A 74 23.55 9.72 -10.92
N SER A 75 24.05 10.40 -9.89
CA SER A 75 23.69 11.73 -9.33
C SER A 75 22.22 12.18 -9.16
N ARG A 76 21.18 11.39 -9.47
CA ARG A 76 19.78 11.83 -9.40
C ARG A 76 18.78 10.84 -8.81
N GLN A 77 19.12 9.57 -8.60
CA GLN A 77 18.20 8.62 -7.95
C GLN A 77 18.73 8.23 -6.56
N ARG A 78 18.01 8.71 -5.55
CA ARG A 78 18.30 8.57 -4.10
C ARG A 78 17.37 7.53 -3.51
N LEU A 79 17.80 6.83 -2.45
CA LEU A 79 17.06 5.86 -1.60
C LEU A 79 16.37 4.68 -2.32
N PHE A 80 15.60 4.90 -3.40
CA PHE A 80 14.89 3.89 -4.19
C PHE A 80 15.82 2.92 -4.93
N ASP A 81 16.99 3.39 -5.37
CA ASP A 81 18.04 2.56 -6.01
C ASP A 81 18.59 1.47 -5.10
N LEU A 82 18.50 1.62 -3.77
CA LEU A 82 18.98 0.61 -2.84
C LEU A 82 18.11 -0.65 -2.77
N ARG A 83 16.88 -0.59 -3.30
CA ARG A 83 15.85 -1.59 -3.00
C ARG A 83 14.98 -2.02 -4.17
N ASP A 84 15.37 -1.73 -5.41
CA ASP A 84 14.57 -2.07 -6.61
C ASP A 84 13.10 -1.57 -6.50
N LEU A 85 12.93 -0.44 -5.79
CA LEU A 85 11.60 0.09 -5.49
C LEU A 85 10.90 0.61 -6.74
N ASP A 86 11.66 0.97 -7.79
CA ASP A 86 11.10 1.32 -9.09
C ASP A 86 10.31 0.15 -9.70
N ALA A 87 10.85 -1.08 -9.65
CA ALA A 87 10.14 -2.27 -10.14
C ALA A 87 8.89 -2.59 -9.30
N GLU A 88 8.96 -2.40 -7.99
CA GLU A 88 7.79 -2.54 -7.11
C GLU A 88 6.72 -1.48 -7.41
N ILE A 89 7.10 -0.23 -7.64
CA ILE A 89 6.18 0.85 -8.00
C ILE A 89 5.51 0.56 -9.34
N GLU A 90 6.26 0.14 -10.36
CA GLU A 90 5.69 -0.25 -11.65
C GLU A 90 4.69 -1.42 -11.49
N THR A 91 5.00 -2.39 -10.64
CA THR A 91 4.08 -3.49 -10.30
C THR A 91 2.81 -2.97 -9.62
N LEU A 92 2.92 -1.98 -8.73
CA LEU A 92 1.77 -1.33 -8.07
C LEU A 92 0.94 -0.46 -9.02
N LEU A 93 1.50 0.01 -10.13
CA LEU A 93 0.77 0.73 -11.17
C LEU A 93 0.03 -0.22 -12.12
N GLY A 94 0.51 -1.45 -12.30
CA GLY A 94 -0.15 -2.49 -13.08
C GLY A 94 -1.49 -2.94 -12.49
N THR A 95 -2.41 -3.44 -13.32
CA THR A 95 -3.73 -3.92 -12.87
C THR A 95 -3.69 -5.33 -12.28
N ARG A 96 -2.76 -6.17 -12.73
CA ARG A 96 -2.64 -7.58 -12.30
C ARG A 96 -1.62 -7.73 -11.18
N VAL A 97 -2.00 -8.41 -10.12
CA VAL A 97 -1.14 -8.69 -8.95
C VAL A 97 -1.03 -10.21 -8.77
N PRO A 98 0.15 -10.82 -8.88
CA PRO A 98 0.31 -12.25 -8.63
C PRO A 98 0.12 -12.57 -7.15
N LEU A 99 -0.53 -13.69 -6.87
CA LEU A 99 -0.58 -14.30 -5.54
C LEU A 99 0.57 -15.31 -5.42
N SER A 100 1.18 -15.42 -4.24
CA SER A 100 2.26 -16.38 -3.96
C SER A 100 1.85 -17.83 -4.25
N GLY A 101 0.55 -18.12 -4.14
CA GLY A 101 -0.06 -19.39 -4.45
C GLY A 101 -0.26 -19.73 -5.93
N GLY A 102 0.12 -18.86 -6.87
CA GLY A 102 -0.07 -19.04 -8.31
C GLY A 102 -1.40 -18.53 -8.87
N GLY A 103 -2.26 -17.95 -8.03
CA GLY A 103 -3.41 -17.16 -8.45
C GLY A 103 -3.03 -15.71 -8.78
N SER A 104 -4.02 -14.86 -9.00
CA SER A 104 -3.79 -13.42 -9.19
C SER A 104 -5.02 -12.59 -8.89
N LEU A 105 -4.80 -11.33 -8.49
CA LEU A 105 -5.83 -10.31 -8.45
C LEU A 105 -5.80 -9.50 -9.76
N VAL A 106 -6.97 -9.01 -10.17
CA VAL A 106 -7.09 -7.92 -11.14
C VAL A 106 -7.79 -6.76 -10.45
N ILE A 107 -7.10 -5.62 -10.35
CA ILE A 107 -7.56 -4.43 -9.64
C ILE A 107 -7.80 -3.32 -10.66
N GLU A 108 -9.05 -2.91 -10.81
CA GLU A 108 -9.46 -1.89 -11.77
C GLU A 108 -10.17 -0.75 -11.08
N ARG A 109 -9.74 0.47 -11.40
CA ARG A 109 -10.36 1.69 -10.89
C ARG A 109 -11.26 2.28 -11.95
N THR A 110 -12.53 2.45 -11.59
CA THR A 110 -13.52 3.21 -12.37
C THR A 110 -13.66 4.62 -11.80
N GLU A 111 -14.56 5.41 -12.39
CA GLU A 111 -14.92 6.74 -11.88
C GLU A 111 -15.46 6.67 -10.44
N ALA A 112 -16.39 5.75 -10.18
CA ALA A 112 -17.13 5.68 -8.93
C ALA A 112 -16.48 4.77 -7.87
N MET A 113 -15.87 3.66 -8.30
CA MET A 113 -15.40 2.61 -7.41
C MET A 113 -14.20 1.83 -7.95
N THR A 114 -13.57 1.03 -7.09
CA THR A 114 -12.57 0.05 -7.47
C THR A 114 -13.18 -1.35 -7.45
N VAL A 115 -12.97 -2.11 -8.51
CA VAL A 115 -13.37 -3.51 -8.62
C VAL A 115 -12.12 -4.38 -8.49
N VAL A 116 -12.23 -5.46 -7.74
CA VAL A 116 -11.16 -6.45 -7.59
C VAL A 116 -11.70 -7.83 -7.95
N ASP A 117 -11.06 -8.52 -8.88
CA ASP A 117 -11.37 -9.89 -9.27
C ASP A 117 -10.28 -10.85 -8.79
N VAL A 118 -10.68 -12.01 -8.26
CA VAL A 118 -9.77 -13.04 -7.73
C VAL A 118 -9.74 -14.25 -8.66
N ASN A 119 -8.57 -14.50 -9.25
CA ASN A 119 -8.31 -15.67 -10.08
C ASN A 119 -7.56 -16.74 -9.30
N ALA A 120 -8.10 -17.96 -9.25
CA ALA A 120 -7.51 -19.08 -8.51
C ALA A 120 -6.25 -19.68 -9.13
N GLY A 121 -6.03 -19.51 -10.45
CA GLY A 121 -4.99 -20.23 -11.17
C GLY A 121 -5.20 -21.75 -11.10
N GLU A 122 -4.11 -22.52 -11.02
CA GLU A 122 -4.15 -24.00 -10.95
C GLU A 122 -4.49 -24.56 -9.55
N ARG A 123 -4.87 -23.72 -8.58
CA ARG A 123 -5.21 -24.17 -7.22
C ARG A 123 -6.59 -24.82 -7.15
N GLY A 124 -6.68 -25.91 -6.37
CA GLY A 124 -7.92 -26.68 -6.19
C GLY A 124 -8.84 -26.22 -5.05
N ASN A 125 -8.35 -25.48 -4.04
CA ASN A 125 -9.17 -25.03 -2.90
C ASN A 125 -9.51 -23.53 -2.97
N PRO A 126 -10.78 -23.16 -3.26
CA PRO A 126 -11.22 -21.77 -3.34
C PRO A 126 -10.99 -20.96 -2.06
N LEU A 127 -11.16 -21.58 -0.88
CA LEU A 127 -11.02 -20.84 0.37
C LEU A 127 -9.57 -20.39 0.59
N ASP A 128 -8.60 -21.25 0.34
CA ASP A 128 -7.19 -20.91 0.56
C ASP A 128 -6.74 -19.77 -0.37
N VAL A 129 -7.22 -19.79 -1.62
CA VAL A 129 -7.03 -18.68 -2.57
C VAL A 129 -7.67 -17.41 -2.04
N ASN A 130 -8.93 -17.45 -1.59
CA ASN A 130 -9.65 -16.27 -1.12
C ASN A 130 -9.02 -15.68 0.15
N LEU A 131 -8.50 -16.51 1.07
CA LEU A 131 -7.81 -16.03 2.26
C LEU A 131 -6.49 -15.33 1.92
N GLU A 132 -5.73 -15.87 0.98
CA GLU A 132 -4.52 -15.22 0.45
C GLU A 132 -4.87 -13.92 -0.27
N ALA A 133 -5.90 -13.94 -1.12
CA ALA A 133 -6.40 -12.77 -1.81
C ALA A 133 -6.84 -11.68 -0.84
N ALA A 134 -7.54 -12.01 0.24
CA ALA A 134 -7.97 -11.03 1.24
C ALA A 134 -6.79 -10.28 1.88
N ALA A 135 -5.71 -11.00 2.22
CA ALA A 135 -4.50 -10.39 2.76
C ALA A 135 -3.81 -9.47 1.73
N GLU A 136 -3.71 -9.93 0.48
CA GLU A 136 -3.07 -9.16 -0.60
C GLU A 136 -3.91 -7.94 -1.00
N ILE A 137 -5.23 -8.04 -1.03
CA ILE A 137 -6.14 -6.91 -1.28
C ILE A 137 -5.91 -5.81 -0.26
N ALA A 138 -5.90 -6.14 1.04
CA ALA A 138 -5.65 -5.16 2.09
C ALA A 138 -4.29 -4.47 1.92
N ARG A 139 -3.25 -5.23 1.55
CA ARG A 139 -1.92 -4.69 1.26
C ARG A 139 -1.95 -3.73 0.06
N GLN A 140 -2.58 -4.12 -1.05
CA GLN A 140 -2.68 -3.32 -2.27
C GLN A 140 -3.49 -2.03 -2.08
N LEU A 141 -4.60 -2.08 -1.32
CA LEU A 141 -5.38 -0.89 -0.99
C LEU A 141 -4.54 0.16 -0.26
N ARG A 142 -3.67 -0.27 0.67
CA ARG A 142 -2.73 0.62 1.37
C ARG A 142 -1.65 1.17 0.43
N LEU A 143 -0.95 0.30 -0.31
CA LEU A 143 0.18 0.70 -1.14
C LEU A 143 -0.22 1.58 -2.33
N ARG A 144 -1.37 1.31 -2.95
CA ARG A 144 -1.93 2.14 -4.03
C ARG A 144 -2.65 3.38 -3.50
N ASN A 145 -2.90 3.41 -2.19
CA ASN A 145 -3.75 4.38 -1.52
C ASN A 145 -5.14 4.50 -2.17
N THR A 146 -5.75 3.34 -2.44
CA THR A 146 -7.10 3.23 -3.00
C THR A 146 -8.12 3.59 -1.93
N GLY A 147 -9.08 4.45 -2.26
CA GLY A 147 -10.15 4.86 -1.34
C GLY A 147 -11.47 5.09 -2.06
N GLY A 148 -12.55 5.15 -1.27
CA GLY A 148 -13.92 5.11 -1.77
C GLY A 148 -14.52 3.71 -1.64
N ILE A 149 -15.44 3.39 -2.54
CA ILE A 149 -16.10 2.09 -2.58
C ILE A 149 -15.17 1.09 -3.28
N VAL A 150 -15.03 -0.08 -2.69
CA VAL A 150 -14.31 -1.23 -3.26
C VAL A 150 -15.25 -2.42 -3.27
N VAL A 151 -15.34 -3.10 -4.40
CA VAL A 151 -16.13 -4.32 -4.58
C VAL A 151 -15.19 -5.44 -4.99
N VAL A 152 -15.27 -6.57 -4.30
CA VAL A 152 -14.39 -7.72 -4.54
C VAL A 152 -15.20 -8.93 -4.98
N ASP A 153 -14.88 -9.48 -6.14
CA ASP A 153 -15.37 -10.76 -6.65
C ASP A 153 -14.39 -11.87 -6.26
N PHE A 154 -14.75 -12.65 -5.24
CA PHE A 154 -13.95 -13.76 -4.76
C PHE A 154 -14.32 -15.06 -5.50
N VAL A 155 -13.40 -16.03 -5.49
CA VAL A 155 -13.67 -17.34 -6.09
C VAL A 155 -14.86 -18.00 -5.40
N ASN A 156 -15.77 -18.56 -6.20
CA ASN A 156 -16.99 -19.21 -5.72
C ASN A 156 -16.72 -20.24 -4.60
N MET A 157 -17.31 -20.00 -3.43
CA MET A 157 -17.26 -20.89 -2.27
C MET A 157 -18.51 -21.79 -2.20
N ARG A 158 -18.36 -23.01 -1.71
CA ARG A 158 -19.44 -24.02 -1.71
C ARG A 158 -20.33 -23.99 -0.47
N ASN A 159 -19.84 -23.44 0.64
CA ASN A 159 -20.55 -23.43 1.91
C ASN A 159 -20.51 -22.03 2.55
N ARG A 160 -21.49 -21.77 3.44
CA ARG A 160 -21.63 -20.47 4.13
C ARG A 160 -20.51 -20.22 5.15
N GLY A 161 -19.96 -21.28 5.76
CA GLY A 161 -18.89 -21.16 6.75
C GLY A 161 -17.60 -20.61 6.14
N ASP A 162 -17.28 -20.97 4.91
CA ASP A 162 -16.13 -20.46 4.16
C ASP A 162 -16.29 -18.96 3.89
N ALA A 163 -17.50 -18.52 3.56
CA ALA A 163 -17.80 -17.09 3.37
C ALA A 163 -17.63 -16.29 4.67
N GLU A 164 -18.08 -16.81 5.81
CA GLU A 164 -17.87 -16.17 7.12
C GLU A 164 -16.38 -16.14 7.48
N ARG A 165 -15.63 -17.21 7.21
CA ARG A 165 -14.17 -17.23 7.41
C ARG A 165 -13.46 -16.20 6.55
N LEU A 166 -13.86 -16.06 5.29
CA LEU A 166 -13.33 -15.07 4.38
C LEU A 166 -13.59 -13.63 4.87
N LEU A 167 -14.84 -13.31 5.23
CA LEU A 167 -15.18 -11.98 5.74
C LEU A 167 -14.39 -11.62 7.00
N ASN A 168 -14.24 -12.58 7.92
CA ASN A 168 -13.44 -12.41 9.12
C ASN A 168 -11.95 -12.18 8.80
N ALA A 169 -11.41 -12.93 7.84
CA ALA A 169 -10.02 -12.76 7.41
C ALA A 169 -9.80 -11.39 6.74
N LEU A 170 -10.70 -10.97 5.85
CA LEU A 170 -10.63 -9.65 5.21
C LEU A 170 -10.74 -8.52 6.24
N SER A 171 -11.67 -8.63 7.19
CA SER A 171 -11.85 -7.64 8.26
C SER A 171 -10.59 -7.49 9.12
N ARG A 172 -9.94 -8.61 9.47
CA ARG A 172 -8.66 -8.60 10.19
C ARG A 172 -7.53 -8.01 9.34
N ALA A 173 -7.47 -8.32 8.05
CA ALA A 173 -6.41 -7.84 7.17
C ALA A 173 -6.40 -6.31 6.98
N VAL A 174 -7.56 -5.67 7.20
CA VAL A 174 -7.73 -4.21 7.12
C VAL A 174 -7.79 -3.51 8.48
N GLU A 175 -7.70 -4.26 9.59
CA GLU A 175 -7.83 -3.73 10.95
C GLU A 175 -6.71 -2.72 11.27
N ASP A 176 -5.48 -3.02 10.85
CA ASP A 176 -4.31 -2.15 11.01
C ASP A 176 -4.15 -1.11 9.88
N ASP A 177 -5.17 -0.92 9.03
CA ASP A 177 -5.12 0.11 8.00
C ASP A 177 -5.23 1.50 8.64
N PRO A 178 -4.27 2.41 8.41
CA PRO A 178 -4.37 3.78 8.92
C PRO A 178 -5.63 4.52 8.42
N ALA A 179 -6.13 4.18 7.23
CA ALA A 179 -7.39 4.70 6.73
C ALA A 179 -8.56 3.86 7.25
N GLN A 180 -9.57 4.55 7.79
CA GLN A 180 -10.80 3.90 8.26
C GLN A 180 -11.41 3.04 7.14
N THR A 181 -11.51 1.75 7.40
CA THR A 181 -11.97 0.75 6.45
C THR A 181 -13.13 -0.03 7.06
N GLN A 182 -14.20 -0.22 6.29
CA GLN A 182 -15.40 -0.92 6.71
C GLN A 182 -15.72 -2.01 5.68
N VAL A 183 -15.84 -3.26 6.13
CA VAL A 183 -16.34 -4.39 5.34
C VAL A 183 -17.82 -4.56 5.68
N TYR A 184 -18.71 -4.59 4.67
CA TYR A 184 -20.16 -4.67 4.87
C TYR A 184 -20.71 -6.10 4.76
N GLY A 185 -19.98 -7.02 4.11
CA GLY A 185 -20.37 -8.41 3.93
C GLY A 185 -20.50 -8.80 2.46
N LEU A 186 -21.20 -9.93 2.19
CA LEU A 186 -21.54 -10.34 0.82
C LEU A 186 -22.87 -9.71 0.38
N SER A 187 -22.87 -9.19 -0.83
CA SER A 187 -24.06 -8.76 -1.54
C SER A 187 -24.91 -9.96 -1.97
N LYS A 188 -26.12 -9.69 -2.47
CA LYS A 188 -26.99 -10.74 -3.05
C LYS A 188 -26.39 -11.41 -4.29
N LEU A 189 -25.41 -10.76 -4.93
CA LEU A 189 -24.70 -11.28 -6.10
C LEU A 189 -23.44 -12.07 -5.71
N GLY A 190 -23.11 -12.16 -4.42
CA GLY A 190 -21.90 -12.85 -3.95
C GLY A 190 -20.64 -12.00 -3.91
N LEU A 191 -20.74 -10.70 -4.20
CA LEU A 191 -19.62 -9.77 -4.14
C LEU A 191 -19.41 -9.27 -2.71
N VAL A 192 -18.16 -9.10 -2.30
CA VAL A 192 -17.85 -8.44 -1.01
C VAL A 192 -17.79 -6.94 -1.22
N GLU A 193 -18.55 -6.20 -0.41
CA GLU A 193 -18.62 -4.75 -0.45
C GLU A 193 -17.84 -4.15 0.72
N MET A 194 -17.01 -3.15 0.44
CA MET A 194 -16.28 -2.42 1.48
C MET A 194 -16.06 -0.95 1.10
N THR A 195 -15.80 -0.12 2.11
CA THR A 195 -15.40 1.27 1.92
C THR A 195 -14.10 1.54 2.65
N ARG A 196 -13.22 2.33 2.04
CA ARG A 196 -11.99 2.84 2.65
C ARG A 196 -11.94 4.35 2.56
N ALA A 197 -11.73 5.05 3.66
CA ALA A 197 -11.68 6.51 3.68
C ALA A 197 -10.56 7.02 2.76
N ARG A 198 -10.85 8.03 1.94
CA ARG A 198 -9.85 8.64 1.06
C ARG A 198 -8.82 9.41 1.89
N ARG A 199 -7.54 9.11 1.69
CA ARG A 199 -6.43 9.80 2.37
C ARG A 199 -5.43 10.35 1.36
N GLY A 200 -5.53 11.62 1.01
CA GLY A 200 -4.64 12.21 0.01
C GLY A 200 -4.87 11.61 -1.39
N THR A 201 -3.83 11.62 -2.21
CA THR A 201 -3.90 11.25 -3.63
C THR A 201 -3.46 9.79 -3.83
N ALA A 202 -4.15 9.06 -4.70
CA ALA A 202 -3.76 7.69 -5.05
C ALA A 202 -2.40 7.65 -5.77
N LEU A 203 -1.68 6.54 -5.68
CA LEU A 203 -0.34 6.38 -6.26
C LEU A 203 -0.32 6.68 -7.76
N ALA A 204 -1.27 6.11 -8.52
CA ALA A 204 -1.37 6.31 -9.96
C ALA A 204 -1.61 7.78 -10.36
N ASP A 205 -2.37 8.52 -9.55
CA ASP A 205 -2.65 9.94 -9.80
C ASP A 205 -1.43 10.81 -9.48
N LEU A 206 -0.68 10.48 -8.41
CA LEU A 206 0.58 11.14 -8.02
C LEU A 206 1.64 11.02 -9.11
N LEU A 207 1.78 9.84 -9.70
CA LEU A 207 2.78 9.55 -10.75
C LEU A 207 2.29 9.91 -12.16
N GLY A 208 1.07 10.45 -12.29
CA GLY A 208 0.52 10.87 -13.59
C GLY A 208 0.07 9.73 -14.50
N ALA A 209 0.14 8.47 -14.05
CA ALA A 209 -0.39 7.31 -14.76
C ALA A 209 -1.92 7.39 -14.92
N GLY A 210 -2.63 7.96 -13.92
CA GLY A 210 -4.09 8.15 -13.97
C GLY A 210 -4.58 9.14 -15.04
N ARG A 211 -3.70 9.99 -15.58
CA ARG A 211 -4.05 11.00 -16.60
C ARG A 211 -3.96 10.49 -18.05
N ARG A 212 -3.30 9.36 -18.30
CA ARG A 212 -3.19 8.81 -19.67
C ARG A 212 -4.43 8.04 -20.12
N ALA A 213 -5.09 7.32 -19.22
CA ALA A 213 -6.28 6.54 -19.56
C ALA A 213 -7.52 7.40 -19.89
N ALA A 214 -7.61 8.63 -19.39
CA ALA A 214 -8.73 9.54 -19.65
C ALA A 214 -8.54 10.45 -20.89
N ALA A 215 -7.41 10.32 -21.61
CA ALA A 215 -7.09 11.15 -22.77
C ALA A 215 -7.24 10.40 -24.10
N GLU A 216 -7.73 9.16 -24.07
CA GLU A 216 -7.94 8.31 -25.26
C GLU A 216 -9.42 8.08 -25.60
N ASP A 217 -10.35 8.78 -24.93
CA ASP A 217 -11.80 8.82 -25.25
C ASP A 217 -12.22 10.12 -25.94
#